data_AF-A0A6A6Y6I4-F1
#
_entry.id   AF-A0A6A6Y6I4-F1
#
_cell.length_a   1.000
_cell.length_b   1.000
_cell.length_c   1.000
_cell.angle_alpha   90.00
_cell.angle_beta   90.00
_cell.angle_gamma   90.00
#
_symmetry.space_group_name_H-M   'P 1'
#
loop_
_entity.id
_entity.type
_entity.pdbx_description
1 polymer ?
#
loop_
_entity_poly.entity_id
_entity_poly.type
_entity_poly.pdbx_seq_one_letter_code
_entity_poly.pdbx_strand_id
1 'polypeptide(L)'
;MAFALHFAIGGARGSQSAFSSGFSPSIQSLAKVVDDSATSSSILPTLIVANLPQVVFSCIYLLHNNLFTHYALAHEWDNFAARRKGLRVSDMPRGAQRSTWFLSLPARYSIPLMAFSALLHWLLSQSLYLVRIDGVNSLGEVDEHDRIARLGYSSTAIVCVIVGVTVGILATLAFGAFTWLGSGILVGSNSALISAAVHPIADGEQRRQMQYKEVMWGDVSGVYRDGMEGEVRRAAFSSGIVRSLIDGHVYA
;
A
#
# COMPACT_ATOMS: atom_id res chain seq x y z
N MET A 1 13.83 -13.08 -20.32
CA MET A 1 14.84 -13.41 -19.29
C MET A 1 16.11 -12.57 -19.41
N ALA A 2 16.62 -12.29 -20.61
CA ALA A 2 17.83 -11.46 -20.83
C ALA A 2 17.69 -9.96 -20.40
N PHE A 3 16.48 -9.39 -20.50
CA PHE A 3 16.25 -7.97 -20.12
C PHE A 3 16.34 -7.73 -18.60
N ALA A 4 15.89 -8.69 -17.79
CA ALA A 4 15.99 -8.64 -16.33
C ALA A 4 17.44 -8.82 -15.84
N LEU A 5 18.22 -9.66 -16.54
CA LEU A 5 19.66 -9.85 -16.29
C LEU A 5 20.48 -8.61 -16.66
N HIS A 6 20.12 -7.92 -17.75
CA HIS A 6 20.77 -6.65 -18.12
C HIS A 6 20.52 -5.55 -17.08
N PHE A 7 19.30 -5.48 -16.51
CA PHE A 7 18.99 -4.54 -15.44
C PHE A 7 19.67 -4.90 -14.11
N ALA A 8 19.82 -6.20 -13.80
CA ALA A 8 20.56 -6.67 -12.63
C ALA A 8 22.07 -6.37 -12.72
N ILE A 9 22.68 -6.52 -13.90
CA ILE A 9 24.10 -6.21 -14.12
C ILE A 9 24.34 -4.69 -14.22
N GLY A 10 23.39 -3.94 -14.81
CA GLY A 10 23.41 -2.47 -14.82
C GLY A 10 23.25 -1.87 -13.41
N GLY A 11 22.35 -2.45 -12.59
CA GLY A 11 22.15 -2.07 -11.19
C GLY A 11 23.38 -2.37 -10.31
N ALA A 12 24.13 -3.43 -10.58
CA ALA A 12 25.38 -3.74 -9.89
C ALA A 12 26.54 -2.78 -10.23
N ARG A 13 26.55 -2.20 -11.44
CA ARG A 13 27.52 -1.15 -11.82
C ARG A 13 27.12 0.23 -11.26
N GLY A 14 25.82 0.53 -11.19
CA GLY A 14 25.29 1.73 -10.54
C GLY A 14 25.37 1.68 -9.00
N SER A 15 25.31 0.49 -8.40
CA SER A 15 25.51 0.35 -6.96
C SER A 15 26.96 0.65 -6.59
N GLN A 16 27.97 0.21 -7.37
CA GLN A 16 29.37 0.56 -7.12
C GLN A 16 29.67 2.07 -7.25
N SER A 17 28.93 2.82 -8.08
CA SER A 17 29.04 4.29 -8.13
C SER A 17 28.24 5.00 -7.03
N ALA A 18 27.17 4.39 -6.51
CA ALA A 18 26.50 4.86 -5.29
C ALA A 18 27.37 4.63 -4.04
N PHE A 19 28.14 3.55 -4.00
CA PHE A 19 29.13 3.30 -2.95
C PHE A 19 30.32 4.26 -3.00
N SER A 20 30.68 4.82 -4.16
CA SER A 20 31.72 5.86 -4.27
C SER A 20 31.24 7.28 -3.95
N SER A 21 29.94 7.52 -3.79
CA SER A 21 29.35 8.88 -3.63
C SER A 21 29.08 9.32 -2.18
N GLY A 22 29.76 8.71 -1.19
CA GLY A 22 29.72 9.17 0.21
C GLY A 22 28.81 8.38 1.14
N PHE A 23 28.24 7.26 0.68
CA PHE A 23 27.57 6.26 1.52
C PHE A 23 28.49 5.12 1.98
N SER A 24 29.78 5.22 1.67
CA SER A 24 30.78 4.16 1.93
C SER A 24 30.94 3.90 3.43
N PRO A 25 31.10 2.63 3.86
CA PRO A 25 31.32 2.30 5.26
C PRO A 25 32.56 2.99 5.82
N SER A 26 32.40 3.77 6.89
CA SER A 26 33.52 4.34 7.64
C SER A 26 33.79 3.50 8.89
N ILE A 27 35.06 3.24 9.18
CA ILE A 27 35.46 2.55 10.43
C ILE A 27 35.06 3.39 11.66
N GLN A 28 34.90 4.70 11.49
CA GLN A 28 34.46 5.62 12.55
C GLN A 28 32.93 5.57 12.80
N SER A 29 32.15 4.99 11.89
CA SER A 29 30.69 4.91 11.98
C SER A 29 30.20 3.52 12.44
N LEU A 30 30.86 2.98 13.47
CA LEU A 30 30.51 1.71 14.11
C LEU A 30 29.86 1.96 15.47
N ALA A 31 28.61 1.56 15.61
CA ALA A 31 27.88 1.52 16.87
C ALA A 31 28.05 0.13 17.53
N LYS A 32 28.25 0.16 18.85
CA LYS A 32 28.31 -1.05 19.69
C LYS A 32 26.91 -1.39 20.19
N VAL A 33 26.39 -2.56 19.80
CA VAL A 33 25.04 -3.02 20.17
C VAL A 33 25.07 -3.99 21.36
N VAL A 34 26.15 -4.77 21.51
CA VAL A 34 26.36 -5.76 22.59
C VAL A 34 27.82 -5.66 23.08
N ASP A 35 28.09 -6.06 24.32
CA ASP A 35 29.46 -6.13 24.84
C ASP A 35 30.34 -7.13 24.08
N ASP A 36 31.59 -6.72 23.83
CA ASP A 36 32.61 -7.52 23.12
C ASP A 36 32.98 -8.72 24.00
N SER A 37 32.15 -9.76 23.97
CA SER A 37 32.51 -11.09 24.45
C SER A 37 33.03 -11.88 23.26
N ALA A 38 34.11 -12.64 23.46
CA ALA A 38 34.79 -13.48 22.47
C ALA A 38 33.93 -14.65 21.95
N THR A 39 32.61 -14.52 21.97
CA THR A 39 31.65 -15.55 21.59
C THR A 39 30.69 -14.98 20.56
N SER A 40 30.35 -15.80 19.57
CA SER A 40 29.44 -15.54 18.43
C SER A 40 28.02 -15.07 18.77
N SER A 41 27.70 -14.85 20.06
CA SER A 41 26.37 -14.48 20.57
C SER A 41 25.93 -13.06 20.19
N SER A 42 26.86 -12.16 19.81
CA SER A 42 26.57 -10.77 19.44
C SER A 42 26.08 -10.57 18.00
N ILE A 43 26.27 -11.56 17.13
CA ILE A 43 25.92 -11.46 15.69
C ILE A 43 24.40 -11.42 15.50
N LEU A 44 23.68 -12.36 16.10
CA LEU A 44 22.23 -12.49 15.96
C LEU A 44 21.46 -11.24 16.43
N PRO A 45 21.69 -10.69 17.64
CA PRO A 45 21.01 -9.47 18.07
C PRO A 45 21.36 -8.26 17.20
N THR A 46 22.63 -8.12 16.78
CA THR A 46 23.04 -7.01 15.90
C THR A 46 22.36 -7.10 14.53
N LEU A 47 22.21 -8.31 13.98
CA LEU A 47 21.51 -8.55 12.72
C LEU A 47 20.01 -8.24 12.82
N ILE A 48 19.36 -8.62 13.93
CA ILE A 48 17.95 -8.27 14.17
C ILE A 48 17.78 -6.75 14.25
N VAL A 49 18.63 -6.06 15.01
CA VAL A 49 18.58 -4.60 15.16
C VAL A 49 18.81 -3.88 13.84
N ALA A 50 19.76 -4.35 13.02
CA ALA A 50 20.03 -3.77 11.70
C ALA A 50 18.82 -3.84 10.74
N ASN A 51 18.00 -4.90 10.85
CA ASN A 51 16.87 -5.14 9.95
C ASN A 51 15.52 -4.67 10.52
N LEU A 52 15.43 -4.37 11.82
CA LEU A 52 14.19 -3.91 12.46
C LEU A 52 13.56 -2.70 11.74
N PRO A 53 14.32 -1.67 11.32
CA PRO A 53 13.73 -0.55 10.58
C PRO A 53 13.12 -0.95 9.23
N GLN A 54 13.66 -1.97 8.56
CA GLN A 54 13.11 -2.46 7.28
C GLN A 54 11.75 -3.14 7.50
N VAL A 55 11.60 -3.89 8.60
CA VAL A 55 10.32 -4.51 8.98
C VAL A 55 9.29 -3.44 9.32
N VAL A 56 9.65 -2.46 10.14
CA VAL A 56 8.77 -1.34 10.48
C VAL A 56 8.33 -0.58 9.22
N PHE A 57 9.26 -0.30 8.31
CA PHE A 57 8.95 0.36 7.05
C PHE A 57 8.02 -0.46 6.16
N SER A 58 8.21 -1.78 6.10
CA SER A 58 7.30 -2.69 5.39
C SER A 58 5.87 -2.64 5.94
N CYS A 59 5.71 -2.62 7.27
CA CYS A 59 4.41 -2.46 7.91
C CYS A 59 3.76 -1.12 7.55
N ILE A 60 4.53 -0.02 7.58
CA ILE A 60 4.04 1.31 7.18
C ILE A 60 3.59 1.30 5.72
N TYR A 61 4.36 0.70 4.82
CA TYR A 61 3.98 0.55 3.41
C TYR A 61 2.65 -0.19 3.23
N LEU A 62 2.43 -1.28 3.97
CA LEU A 62 1.16 -2.02 3.93
C LEU A 62 0.00 -1.15 4.42
N LEU A 63 0.16 -0.42 5.53
CA LEU A 63 -0.87 0.50 6.02
C LEU A 63 -1.19 1.60 4.98
N HIS A 64 -0.16 2.13 4.32
CA HIS A 64 -0.30 3.14 3.29
C HIS A 64 -1.04 2.61 2.05
N ASN A 65 -0.71 1.39 1.62
CA ASN A 65 -1.38 0.72 0.51
C ASN A 65 -2.87 0.46 0.82
N ASN A 66 -3.18 0.06 2.06
CA ASN A 66 -4.55 -0.11 2.51
C ASN A 66 -5.33 1.22 2.49
N LEU A 67 -4.72 2.32 2.97
CA LEU A 67 -5.34 3.64 2.95
C LEU A 67 -5.71 4.08 1.52
N PHE A 68 -4.76 3.97 0.58
CA PHE A 68 -5.02 4.32 -0.82
C PHE A 68 -6.06 3.41 -1.48
N THR A 69 -6.08 2.13 -1.12
CA THR A 69 -7.09 1.18 -1.63
C THR A 69 -8.48 1.54 -1.14
N HIS A 70 -8.63 1.85 0.14
CA HIS A 70 -9.91 2.33 0.71
C HIS A 70 -10.34 3.65 0.08
N TYR A 71 -9.41 4.59 -0.13
CA TYR A 71 -9.70 5.83 -0.83
C TYR A 71 -10.18 5.59 -2.27
N ALA A 72 -9.48 4.75 -3.03
CA ALA A 72 -9.85 4.45 -4.42
C ALA A 72 -11.24 3.81 -4.51
N LEU A 73 -11.55 2.92 -3.57
CA LEU A 73 -12.85 2.27 -3.48
C LEU A 73 -13.97 3.25 -3.10
N ALA A 74 -13.73 4.11 -2.10
CA ALA A 74 -14.68 5.15 -1.72
C ALA A 74 -14.92 6.16 -2.86
N HIS A 75 -13.86 6.56 -3.57
CA HIS A 75 -13.96 7.43 -4.74
C HIS A 75 -14.72 6.76 -5.90
N GLU A 76 -14.54 5.45 -6.12
CA GLU A 76 -15.32 4.71 -7.11
C GLU A 76 -16.79 4.62 -6.73
N TRP A 77 -17.09 4.39 -5.44
CA TRP A 77 -18.44 4.36 -4.92
C TRP A 77 -19.15 5.70 -5.04
N ASP A 78 -18.48 6.79 -4.68
CA ASP A 78 -18.95 8.17 -4.86
C ASP A 78 -19.30 8.46 -6.32
N ASN A 79 -18.48 7.95 -7.24
CA ASN A 79 -18.76 8.03 -8.66
C ASN A 79 -20.02 7.29 -9.11
N PHE A 80 -20.37 6.17 -8.46
CA PHE A 80 -21.63 5.46 -8.69
C PHE A 80 -22.82 6.19 -8.05
N ALA A 81 -22.60 7.00 -7.02
CA ALA A 81 -23.61 7.88 -6.44
C ALA A 81 -23.97 9.06 -7.36
N ALA A 82 -22.98 9.60 -8.08
CA ALA A 82 -23.16 10.77 -8.93
C ALA A 82 -23.66 10.44 -10.35
N ARG A 83 -23.33 9.26 -10.89
CA ARG A 83 -23.65 8.90 -12.29
C ARG A 83 -23.77 7.40 -12.51
N ARG A 84 -24.53 7.02 -13.53
CA ARG A 84 -24.62 5.63 -14.01
C ARG A 84 -23.29 5.18 -14.62
N LYS A 85 -22.84 3.99 -14.24
CA LYS A 85 -21.63 3.33 -14.78
C LYS A 85 -21.81 1.82 -14.81
N GLY A 86 -21.11 1.15 -15.71
CA GLY A 86 -21.01 -0.31 -15.70
C GLY A 86 -20.10 -0.83 -14.59
N LEU A 87 -20.42 -2.02 -14.09
CA LEU A 87 -19.66 -2.71 -13.05
C LEU A 87 -18.29 -3.19 -13.58
N ARG A 88 -17.27 -3.17 -12.71
CA ARG A 88 -15.98 -3.79 -13.00
C ARG A 88 -16.01 -5.28 -12.66
N VAL A 89 -15.53 -6.10 -13.58
CA VAL A 89 -15.48 -7.56 -13.43
C VAL A 89 -14.07 -8.08 -13.70
N SER A 90 -13.70 -9.16 -13.01
CA SER A 90 -12.42 -9.86 -13.22
C SER A 90 -12.48 -10.83 -14.39
N ASP A 91 -13.67 -11.26 -14.80
CA ASP A 91 -13.90 -12.13 -15.95
C ASP A 91 -14.05 -11.30 -17.25
N MET A 92 -14.22 -11.97 -18.39
CA MET A 92 -14.46 -11.33 -19.68
C MET A 92 -15.71 -10.41 -19.60
N PRO A 93 -15.56 -9.10 -19.83
CA PRO A 93 -16.66 -8.15 -19.66
C PRO A 93 -17.77 -8.40 -20.69
N ARG A 94 -19.03 -8.23 -20.26
CA ARG A 94 -20.21 -8.33 -21.12
C ARG A 94 -21.10 -7.09 -20.99
N GLY A 95 -21.64 -6.62 -22.12
CA GLY A 95 -22.50 -5.44 -22.14
C GLY A 95 -21.75 -4.17 -21.73
N ALA A 96 -22.29 -3.44 -20.75
CA ALA A 96 -21.68 -2.21 -20.22
C ALA A 96 -20.57 -2.45 -19.18
N GLN A 97 -20.31 -3.71 -18.80
CA GLN A 97 -19.27 -4.07 -17.83
C GLN A 97 -17.87 -3.68 -18.30
N ARG A 98 -16.98 -3.45 -17.35
CA ARG A 98 -15.59 -3.07 -17.59
C ARG A 98 -14.67 -4.12 -16.99
N SER A 99 -13.52 -4.38 -17.59
CA SER A 99 -12.51 -5.21 -16.94
C SER A 99 -11.94 -4.48 -15.72
N THR A 100 -11.60 -5.25 -14.69
CA THR A 100 -10.84 -4.76 -13.55
C THR A 100 -9.36 -4.54 -13.90
N TRP A 101 -8.65 -3.85 -13.03
CA TRP A 101 -7.19 -3.75 -13.09
C TRP A 101 -6.57 -5.03 -12.52
N PHE A 102 -5.46 -5.49 -13.10
CA PHE A 102 -4.72 -6.64 -12.55
C PHE A 102 -4.16 -6.38 -11.13
N LEU A 103 -4.06 -5.11 -10.74
CA LEU A 103 -3.66 -4.66 -9.40
C LEU A 103 -4.90 -4.12 -8.66
N SER A 104 -5.01 -4.41 -7.36
CA SER A 104 -6.10 -3.92 -6.48
C SER A 104 -6.25 -2.39 -6.49
N LEU A 105 -5.18 -1.66 -6.84
CA LEU A 105 -5.14 -0.22 -6.95
C LEU A 105 -4.82 0.20 -8.40
N PRO A 106 -5.48 1.25 -8.95
CA PRO A 106 -5.13 1.78 -10.27
C PRO A 106 -3.63 2.05 -10.40
N ALA A 107 -3.02 1.63 -11.52
CA ALA A 107 -1.58 1.69 -11.77
C ALA A 107 -0.96 3.08 -11.52
N ARG A 108 -1.73 4.15 -11.78
CA ARG A 108 -1.34 5.55 -11.52
C ARG A 108 -0.99 5.86 -10.07
N TYR A 109 -1.54 5.13 -9.10
CA TYR A 109 -1.25 5.31 -7.68
C TYR A 109 -0.29 4.24 -7.17
N SER A 110 -0.41 3.00 -7.64
CA SER A 110 0.44 1.90 -7.17
C SER A 110 1.87 2.01 -7.66
N ILE A 111 2.11 2.41 -8.92
CA ILE A 111 3.46 2.50 -9.47
C ILE A 111 4.32 3.52 -8.72
N PRO A 112 3.89 4.79 -8.52
CA PRO A 112 4.69 5.76 -7.76
C PRO A 112 4.93 5.31 -6.32
N LEU A 113 3.91 4.74 -5.67
CA LEU A 113 4.02 4.25 -4.30
C LEU A 113 5.01 3.08 -4.18
N MET A 114 4.98 2.14 -5.12
CA MET A 114 5.92 1.02 -5.18
C MET A 114 7.34 1.50 -5.46
N ALA A 115 7.52 2.41 -6.42
CA ALA A 115 8.84 2.96 -6.75
C ALA A 115 9.45 3.71 -5.55
N PHE A 116 8.66 4.54 -4.87
CA PHE A 116 9.07 5.25 -3.67
C PHE A 116 9.41 4.29 -2.51
N SER A 117 8.58 3.27 -2.30
CA SER A 117 8.84 2.22 -1.30
C SER A 117 10.11 1.45 -1.59
N ALA A 118 10.35 1.08 -2.86
CA ALA A 118 11.57 0.39 -3.26
C ALA A 118 12.82 1.26 -3.02
N LEU A 119 12.74 2.55 -3.32
CA LEU A 119 13.83 3.51 -3.07
C LEU A 119 14.13 3.65 -1.57
N LEU A 120 13.10 3.82 -0.73
CA LEU A 120 13.28 3.92 0.72
C LEU A 120 13.78 2.61 1.34
N HIS A 121 13.29 1.46 0.89
CA HIS A 121 13.84 0.16 1.29
C HIS A 121 15.32 0.03 0.95
N TRP A 122 15.70 0.47 -0.25
CA TRP A 122 17.09 0.47 -0.66
C TRP A 122 17.93 1.43 0.21
N LEU A 123 17.46 2.65 0.47
CA LEU A 123 18.16 3.60 1.35
C LEU A 123 18.27 3.11 2.79
N LEU A 124 17.26 2.41 3.31
CA LEU A 124 17.29 1.79 4.63
C LEU A 124 18.38 0.71 4.74
N SER A 125 18.59 -0.07 3.67
CA SER A 125 19.71 -1.05 3.61
C SER A 125 21.09 -0.39 3.68
N GLN A 126 21.19 0.88 3.25
CA GLN A 126 22.42 1.68 3.34
C GLN A 126 22.54 2.45 4.66
N SER A 127 21.44 2.58 5.41
CA SER A 127 21.39 3.35 6.64
C SER A 127 21.98 2.60 7.83
N LEU A 128 21.64 1.32 7.97
CA LEU A 128 22.19 0.41 8.98
C LEU A 128 22.62 -0.88 8.31
N TYR A 129 23.85 -1.31 8.59
CA TYR A 129 24.42 -2.53 8.02
C TYR A 129 25.26 -3.27 9.06
N LEU A 130 25.31 -4.58 8.98
CA LEU A 130 26.15 -5.39 9.87
C LEU A 130 27.60 -5.34 9.37
N VAL A 131 28.54 -4.99 10.26
CA VAL A 131 29.98 -5.07 10.00
C VAL A 131 30.55 -6.18 10.86
N ARG A 132 31.21 -7.14 10.22
CA ARG A 132 31.96 -8.20 10.89
C ARG A 132 33.45 -7.90 10.75
N ILE A 133 34.14 -7.87 11.88
CA ILE A 133 35.59 -7.71 11.96
C ILE A 133 36.15 -9.05 12.44
N ASP A 134 37.03 -9.63 11.62
CA ASP A 134 37.73 -10.88 11.91
C ASP A 134 39.20 -10.56 12.21
N GLY A 135 39.68 -10.94 13.39
CA GLY A 135 41.08 -10.88 13.77
C GLY A 135 41.91 -11.87 12.95
N VAL A 136 43.09 -11.44 12.51
CA VAL A 136 44.02 -12.26 11.73
C VAL A 136 45.32 -12.41 12.53
N ASN A 137 45.77 -13.65 12.70
CA ASN A 137 47.01 -13.93 13.42
C ASN A 137 48.26 -13.60 12.58
N SER A 138 49.45 -13.69 13.17
CA SER A 138 50.73 -13.41 12.48
C SER A 138 51.05 -14.35 11.31
N LEU A 139 50.30 -15.46 11.16
CA LEU A 139 50.42 -16.42 10.06
C LEU A 139 49.41 -16.15 8.94
N GLY A 140 48.56 -15.12 9.07
CA GLY A 140 47.52 -14.79 8.09
C GLY A 140 46.24 -15.61 8.22
N GLU A 141 46.10 -16.42 9.27
CA GLU A 141 44.91 -17.22 9.53
C GLU A 141 43.90 -16.43 10.36
N VAL A 142 42.61 -16.58 10.04
CA VAL A 142 41.52 -15.94 10.77
C VAL A 142 41.34 -16.62 12.12
N ASP A 143 41.41 -15.84 13.20
CA ASP A 143 41.16 -16.34 14.56
C ASP A 143 39.65 -16.39 14.82
N GLU A 144 39.12 -17.59 15.08
CA GLU A 144 37.70 -17.78 15.38
C GLU A 144 37.29 -17.19 16.74
N HIS A 145 38.24 -16.96 17.64
CA HIS A 145 38.00 -16.38 18.97
C HIS A 145 38.07 -14.84 18.98
N ASP A 146 38.64 -14.23 17.93
CA ASP A 146 38.74 -12.78 17.76
C ASP A 146 37.79 -12.27 16.67
N ARG A 147 36.49 -12.54 16.87
CA ARG A 147 35.42 -12.14 15.93
C ARG A 147 34.46 -11.18 16.60
N ILE A 148 34.36 -9.97 16.05
CA ILE A 148 33.48 -8.93 16.58
C ILE A 148 32.46 -8.51 15.52
N ALA A 149 31.17 -8.56 15.87
CA ALA A 149 30.10 -7.99 15.07
C ALA A 149 29.70 -6.63 15.62
N ARG A 150 29.66 -5.62 14.75
CA ARG A 150 29.25 -4.25 15.06
C ARG A 150 28.20 -3.76 14.08
N LEU A 151 27.43 -2.76 14.50
CA LEU A 151 26.44 -2.12 13.64
C LEU A 151 27.09 -0.92 12.96
N GLY A 152 27.29 -1.01 11.65
CA GLY A 152 27.64 0.15 10.84
C GLY A 152 26.42 1.00 10.54
N TYR A 153 26.61 2.32 10.50
CA TYR A 153 25.57 3.25 10.04
C TYR A 153 26.11 4.26 9.05
N SER A 154 25.23 4.84 8.24
CA SER A 154 25.56 5.94 7.32
C SER A 154 24.69 7.15 7.62
N SER A 155 25.28 8.21 8.16
CA SER A 155 24.56 9.45 8.51
C SER A 155 23.85 10.06 7.31
N THR A 156 24.49 10.04 6.13
CA THR A 156 23.90 10.56 4.90
C THR A 156 22.66 9.76 4.50
N ALA A 157 22.72 8.42 4.56
CA ALA A 157 21.58 7.58 4.22
C ALA A 157 20.42 7.78 5.21
N ILE A 158 20.73 7.90 6.51
CA ILE A 158 19.74 8.19 7.55
C ILE A 158 19.05 9.53 7.28
N VAL A 159 19.78 10.59 6.95
CA VAL A 159 19.20 11.90 6.61
C VAL A 159 18.32 11.78 5.36
N CYS A 160 18.77 11.08 4.31
CA CYS A 160 17.95 10.85 3.12
C CYS A 160 16.65 10.09 3.43
N VAL A 161 16.69 9.08 4.30
CA VAL A 161 15.50 8.35 4.75
C VAL A 161 14.55 9.27 5.52
N ILE A 162 15.06 10.06 6.47
CA ILE A 162 14.25 11.02 7.24
C ILE A 162 13.54 12.01 6.31
N VAL A 163 14.30 12.66 5.43
CA VAL A 163 13.76 13.61 4.45
C VAL A 163 12.71 12.94 3.56
N GLY A 164 13.03 11.75 3.03
CA GLY A 164 12.11 10.99 2.19
C GLY A 164 10.80 10.67 2.91
N VAL A 165 10.86 10.14 4.13
CA VAL A 165 9.67 9.82 4.94
C VAL A 165 8.87 11.08 5.24
N THR A 166 9.50 12.19 5.62
CA THR A 166 8.81 13.47 5.86
C THR A 166 8.07 13.95 4.62
N VAL A 167 8.73 13.94 3.45
CA VAL A 167 8.09 14.31 2.18
C VAL A 167 6.91 13.38 1.85
N GLY A 168 7.06 12.07 2.07
CA GLY A 168 5.98 11.10 1.86
C GLY A 168 4.77 11.36 2.75
N ILE A 169 4.98 11.68 4.03
CA ILE A 169 3.91 12.05 4.97
C ILE A 169 3.20 13.33 4.48
N LEU A 170 3.96 14.38 4.16
CA LEU A 170 3.40 15.64 3.67
C LEU A 170 2.60 15.46 2.38
N ALA A 171 3.10 14.67 1.43
CA ALA A 171 2.40 14.36 0.19
C ALA A 171 1.07 13.64 0.45
N THR A 172 1.04 12.75 1.43
CA THR A 172 -0.18 12.01 1.83
C THR A 172 -1.19 12.93 2.50
N LEU A 173 -0.74 13.80 3.40
CA LEU A 173 -1.60 14.79 4.05
C LEU A 173 -2.17 15.78 3.05
N ALA A 174 -1.34 16.27 2.13
CA ALA A 174 -1.77 17.12 1.02
C ALA A 174 -2.80 16.40 0.16
N PHE A 175 -2.54 15.16 -0.23
CA PHE A 175 -3.50 14.35 -0.97
C PHE A 175 -4.84 14.25 -0.24
N GLY A 176 -4.84 13.85 1.03
CA GLY A 176 -6.06 13.75 1.84
C GLY A 176 -6.82 15.07 1.98
N ALA A 177 -6.10 16.20 2.10
CA ALA A 177 -6.70 17.53 2.19
C ALA A 177 -7.33 18.00 0.86
N PHE A 178 -6.75 17.64 -0.29
CA PHE A 178 -7.26 18.03 -1.60
C PHE A 178 -8.29 17.05 -2.19
N THR A 179 -8.41 15.85 -1.63
CA THR A 179 -9.34 14.83 -2.12
C THR A 179 -10.66 14.88 -1.35
N TRP A 180 -11.59 15.70 -1.85
CA TRP A 180 -12.95 15.74 -1.31
C TRP A 180 -13.81 14.62 -1.92
N LEU A 181 -14.40 13.78 -1.07
CA LEU A 181 -15.45 12.82 -1.47
C LEU A 181 -16.82 13.48 -1.30
N GLY A 182 -17.60 13.57 -2.38
CA GLY A 182 -18.85 14.33 -2.41
C GLY A 182 -20.00 13.70 -1.62
N SER A 183 -20.04 12.37 -1.52
CA SER A 183 -21.13 11.62 -0.88
C SER A 183 -20.99 11.42 0.61
N GLY A 184 -19.85 11.77 1.23
CA GLY A 184 -19.65 11.72 2.69
C GLY A 184 -19.72 10.32 3.34
N ILE A 185 -20.10 9.27 2.62
CA ILE A 185 -20.21 7.91 3.14
C ILE A 185 -18.99 7.09 2.73
N LEU A 186 -18.20 6.67 3.73
CA LEU A 186 -17.11 5.72 3.54
C LEU A 186 -17.66 4.29 3.39
N VAL A 187 -18.37 4.03 2.29
CA VAL A 187 -19.00 2.73 2.04
C VAL A 187 -17.98 1.62 1.80
N GLY A 188 -16.80 1.98 1.27
CA GLY A 188 -15.87 1.02 0.67
C GLY A 188 -15.46 -0.16 1.54
N SER A 189 -15.40 -0.02 2.87
CA SER A 189 -14.91 -1.08 3.76
C SER A 189 -15.98 -1.75 4.62
N ASN A 190 -17.27 -1.36 4.52
CA ASN A 190 -18.32 -1.97 5.34
C ASN A 190 -19.06 -3.07 4.56
N SER A 191 -18.77 -4.33 4.90
CA SER A 191 -19.39 -5.51 4.27
C SER A 191 -20.92 -5.54 4.40
N ALA A 192 -21.47 -5.02 5.51
CA ALA A 192 -22.92 -4.94 5.71
C ALA A 192 -23.56 -3.97 4.70
N LEU A 193 -22.91 -2.82 4.46
CA LEU A 193 -23.40 -1.82 3.50
C LEU A 193 -23.24 -2.32 2.06
N ILE A 194 -22.12 -2.99 1.74
CA ILE A 194 -21.93 -3.61 0.42
C ILE A 194 -22.99 -4.68 0.18
N SER A 195 -23.30 -5.51 1.18
CA SER A 195 -24.33 -6.54 1.08
C SER A 195 -25.70 -5.91 0.81
N ALA A 196 -26.10 -4.91 1.60
CA ALA A 196 -27.34 -4.15 1.39
C ALA A 196 -27.42 -3.59 -0.05
N ALA A 197 -26.33 -3.01 -0.54
CA ALA A 197 -26.29 -2.41 -1.87
C ALA A 197 -26.44 -3.43 -3.02
N VAL A 198 -26.06 -4.70 -2.79
CA VAL A 198 -26.00 -5.78 -3.80
C VAL A 198 -27.25 -6.69 -3.78
N HIS A 199 -28.23 -6.39 -2.94
CA HIS A 199 -29.55 -7.03 -2.95
C HIS A 199 -30.60 -6.07 -3.55
N PRO A 200 -30.74 -5.98 -4.88
CA PRO A 200 -31.71 -5.10 -5.51
C PRO A 200 -33.12 -5.68 -5.35
N ILE A 201 -34.11 -4.80 -5.28
CA ILE A 201 -35.53 -5.14 -5.43
C ILE A 201 -35.77 -5.33 -6.93
N ALA A 202 -35.39 -6.47 -7.48
CA ALA A 202 -35.61 -6.81 -8.87
C ALA A 202 -35.87 -8.31 -8.99
N ASP A 203 -36.85 -8.69 -9.82
CA ASP A 203 -37.14 -10.09 -10.13
C ASP A 203 -35.87 -10.80 -10.63
N GLY A 204 -35.74 -12.11 -10.41
CA GLY A 204 -34.50 -12.86 -10.66
C GLY A 204 -33.93 -12.66 -12.07
N GLU A 205 -34.78 -12.50 -13.08
CA GLU A 205 -34.38 -12.22 -14.46
C GLU A 205 -33.94 -10.76 -14.68
N GLN A 206 -34.66 -9.78 -14.12
CA GLN A 206 -34.22 -8.38 -14.16
C GLN A 206 -32.89 -8.18 -13.43
N ARG A 207 -32.68 -8.86 -12.30
CA ARG A 207 -31.41 -8.86 -11.57
C ARG A 207 -30.26 -9.40 -12.42
N ARG A 208 -30.50 -10.51 -13.16
CA ARG A 208 -29.52 -11.09 -14.09
C ARG A 208 -29.18 -10.16 -15.26
N GLN A 209 -30.13 -9.37 -15.75
CA GLN A 209 -29.87 -8.42 -16.83
C GLN A 209 -29.24 -7.12 -16.33
N MET A 210 -29.50 -6.74 -15.07
CA MET A 210 -28.98 -5.52 -14.46
C MET A 210 -27.45 -5.50 -14.40
N GLN A 211 -26.80 -6.64 -14.15
CA GLN A 211 -25.33 -6.73 -14.07
C GLN A 211 -24.63 -6.33 -15.38
N TYR A 212 -25.31 -6.38 -16.53
CA TYR A 212 -24.76 -6.03 -17.85
C TYR A 212 -25.12 -4.60 -18.30
N LYS A 213 -25.91 -3.87 -17.51
CA LYS A 213 -26.32 -2.48 -17.78
C LYS A 213 -25.51 -1.51 -16.91
N GLU A 214 -25.60 -0.23 -17.23
CA GLU A 214 -25.07 0.81 -16.36
C GLU A 214 -25.97 0.96 -15.13
N VAL A 215 -25.36 0.92 -13.95
CA VAL A 215 -26.04 1.02 -12.65
C VAL A 215 -25.60 2.27 -11.92
N MET A 216 -26.47 2.76 -11.04
CA MET A 216 -26.21 3.87 -10.14
C MET A 216 -26.54 3.41 -8.72
N TRP A 217 -25.82 3.93 -7.73
CA TRP A 217 -26.09 3.65 -6.32
C TRP A 217 -26.84 4.83 -5.71
N GLY A 218 -27.85 4.53 -4.89
CA GLY A 218 -28.64 5.55 -4.19
C GLY A 218 -29.95 4.97 -3.67
N ASP A 219 -30.88 5.86 -3.34
CA ASP A 219 -32.20 5.50 -2.80
C ASP A 219 -33.11 4.91 -3.89
N VAL A 220 -33.64 3.72 -3.62
CA VAL A 220 -34.57 2.96 -4.48
C VAL A 220 -35.97 2.78 -3.88
N SER A 221 -36.24 3.37 -2.71
CA SER A 221 -37.46 3.14 -1.91
C SER A 221 -38.77 3.56 -2.60
N GLY A 222 -38.71 4.32 -3.70
CA GLY A 222 -39.88 4.78 -4.45
C GLY A 222 -40.21 3.99 -5.72
N VAL A 223 -39.45 2.94 -6.05
CA VAL A 223 -39.61 2.20 -7.32
C VAL A 223 -40.61 1.05 -7.20
N TYR A 224 -40.77 0.48 -6.01
CA TYR A 224 -41.78 -0.52 -5.72
C TYR A 224 -42.72 0.02 -4.64
N ARG A 225 -44.03 0.00 -4.92
CA ARG A 225 -45.09 0.14 -3.90
C ARG A 225 -45.05 -1.09 -2.99
N ASP A 226 -43.97 -1.27 -2.25
CA ASP A 226 -44.00 -2.17 -1.11
C ASP A 226 -44.68 -1.38 0.01
N GLY A 227 -45.81 -1.88 0.51
CA GLY A 227 -46.68 -1.21 1.50
C GLY A 227 -46.04 -1.08 2.89
N MET A 228 -44.72 -0.94 2.94
CA MET A 228 -43.96 -0.68 4.15
C MET A 228 -43.92 0.83 4.37
N GLU A 229 -44.98 1.34 5.00
CA GLU A 229 -44.92 2.59 5.75
C GLU A 229 -43.94 2.39 6.91
N GLY A 230 -42.66 2.70 6.67
CA GLY A 230 -41.62 2.59 7.69
C GLY A 230 -40.53 3.63 7.46
N GLU A 231 -39.99 4.17 8.56
CA GLU A 231 -38.90 5.16 8.61
C GLU A 231 -37.61 4.75 7.86
N VAL A 232 -37.47 3.47 7.51
CA VAL A 232 -36.25 2.88 6.94
C VAL A 232 -36.33 2.82 5.42
N ARG A 233 -35.46 3.59 4.76
CA ARG A 233 -35.31 3.63 3.30
C ARG A 233 -34.34 2.53 2.85
N ARG A 234 -34.31 2.21 1.55
CA ARG A 234 -33.38 1.23 0.98
C ARG A 234 -32.42 1.87 -0.02
N ALA A 235 -31.13 1.55 0.14
CA ALA A 235 -30.07 2.03 -0.76
C ALA A 235 -29.42 0.87 -1.50
N ALA A 236 -29.60 0.81 -2.82
CA ALA A 236 -29.09 -0.30 -3.64
C ALA A 236 -28.63 0.15 -5.02
N PHE A 237 -27.83 -0.70 -5.68
CA PHE A 237 -27.54 -0.52 -7.10
C PHE A 237 -28.77 -0.82 -7.95
N SER A 238 -29.09 0.08 -8.88
CA SER A 238 -30.18 -0.14 -9.83
C SER A 238 -29.87 0.45 -11.21
N SER A 239 -30.34 -0.23 -12.25
CA SER A 239 -30.36 0.30 -13.63
C SER A 239 -31.60 1.16 -13.92
N GLY A 240 -32.60 1.15 -13.02
CA GLY A 240 -33.81 1.98 -13.09
C GLY A 240 -33.65 3.32 -12.37
N ILE A 241 -34.75 3.96 -11.98
CA ILE A 241 -34.75 5.26 -11.29
C ILE A 241 -34.02 5.12 -9.95
N VAL A 242 -33.01 5.97 -9.74
CA VAL A 242 -32.21 6.06 -8.50
C VAL A 242 -32.21 7.52 -8.07
N ARG A 243 -32.47 7.76 -6.78
CA ARG A 243 -32.43 9.11 -6.19
C ARG A 243 -31.17 9.26 -5.33
N SER A 244 -30.72 10.49 -5.15
CA SER A 244 -29.64 10.78 -4.20
C SER A 244 -30.08 10.39 -2.78
N LEU A 245 -29.11 9.97 -1.98
CA LEU A 245 -29.35 9.76 -0.54
C LEU A 245 -29.69 11.10 0.11
N ILE A 246 -30.55 11.04 1.12
CA ILE A 246 -31.03 12.21 1.86
C ILE A 246 -30.46 12.09 3.28
N ASP A 247 -29.75 13.12 3.69
CA ASP A 247 -29.15 13.20 5.02
C ASP A 247 -30.23 13.15 6.11
N GLY A 248 -29.93 12.42 7.20
CA GLY A 248 -30.84 12.27 8.34
C GLY A 248 -31.83 11.10 8.24
N HIS A 249 -31.80 10.32 7.16
CA HIS A 249 -32.60 9.09 7.03
C HIS A 249 -31.74 7.82 7.24
N VAL A 250 -32.37 6.78 7.79
CA VAL A 250 -31.76 5.46 7.95
C VAL A 250 -31.99 4.65 6.67
N TYR A 251 -30.91 4.05 6.17
CA TYR A 251 -30.93 3.18 4.99
C TYR A 251 -30.60 1.74 5.39
N ALA A 252 -31.36 0.79 4.85
CA ALA A 252 -31.13 -0.65 4.96
C ALA A 252 -30.87 -1.29 3.59
#